data_AF-A0AAU7BEN6-F1
#
_entry.id   AF-A0AAU7BEN6-F1
#
_cell.length_a   1.000
_cell.length_b   1.000
_cell.length_c   1.000
_cell.angle_alpha   90.00
_cell.angle_beta   90.00
_cell.angle_gamma   90.00
#
_symmetry.space_group_name_H-M   'P 1'
#
loop_
_entity.id
_entity.type
_entity.pdbx_description
1 polymer ?
#
loop_
_entity_poly.entity_id
_entity_poly.type
_entity_poly.pdbx_seq_one_letter_code
_entity_poly.pdbx_strand_id
1 'polypeptide(L)'
;MSLHFLETRFDKVSYLQNLLIAHATGKPADSGEYAQLRHELLSDNEIAKQLPAWLKLHRDLESFWGFIQPKFGTYAERRTYISQQFTPLLDALEFGATIYARPTNARSRR
;
A
#
# COMPACT_ATOMS: atom_id res chain seq x y z
N MET A 1 -2.51 -15.93 -10.69
CA MET A 1 -1.36 -16.61 -11.34
C MET A 1 -0.35 -16.99 -10.26
N SER A 2 0.76 -17.63 -10.62
CA SER A 2 1.85 -17.84 -9.65
C SER A 2 2.62 -16.53 -9.44
N LEU A 3 2.78 -16.10 -8.19
CA LEU A 3 3.48 -14.86 -7.81
C LEU A 3 4.99 -15.05 -7.64
N HIS A 4 5.57 -16.12 -8.19
CA HIS A 4 6.99 -16.46 -8.01
C HIS A 4 7.97 -15.43 -8.59
N PHE A 5 7.51 -14.53 -9.46
CA PHE A 5 8.33 -13.45 -10.00
C PHE A 5 8.56 -12.30 -8.99
N LEU A 6 7.86 -12.29 -7.86
CA LEU A 6 8.05 -11.31 -6.79
C LEU A 6 9.06 -11.85 -5.78
N GLU A 7 10.33 -11.46 -5.93
CA GLU A 7 11.43 -12.02 -5.15
C GLU A 7 11.63 -11.28 -3.83
N THR A 8 11.48 -9.96 -3.83
CA THR A 8 11.80 -9.12 -2.68
C THR A 8 10.55 -8.64 -1.92
N ARG A 9 10.76 -8.16 -0.68
CA ARG A 9 9.73 -7.44 0.09
C ARG A 9 9.22 -6.22 -0.68
N PHE A 10 10.12 -5.51 -1.37
CA PHE A 10 9.76 -4.35 -2.19
C PHE A 10 8.82 -4.76 -3.33
N ASP A 11 9.15 -5.80 -4.08
CA ASP A 11 8.32 -6.27 -5.21
C ASP A 11 6.91 -6.62 -4.74
N LYS A 12 6.80 -7.35 -3.62
CA LYS A 12 5.51 -7.77 -3.05
C LYS A 12 4.67 -6.57 -2.59
N VAL A 13 5.27 -5.62 -1.87
CA VAL A 13 4.57 -4.41 -1.40
C VAL A 13 4.15 -3.53 -2.59
N SER A 14 5.03 -3.34 -3.56
CA SER A 14 4.78 -2.58 -4.78
C SER A 14 3.66 -3.20 -5.61
N TYR A 15 3.67 -4.52 -5.78
CA TYR A 15 2.63 -5.24 -6.49
C TYR A 15 1.28 -5.15 -5.77
N LEU A 16 1.25 -5.32 -4.45
CA LEU A 16 0.03 -5.14 -3.65
C LEU A 16 -0.55 -3.73 -3.81
N GLN A 17 0.29 -2.69 -3.78
CA GLN A 17 -0.12 -1.31 -4.03
C GLN A 17 -0.75 -1.16 -5.43
N ASN A 18 -0.13 -1.77 -6.45
CA ASN A 18 -0.62 -1.73 -7.82
C ASN A 18 -1.98 -2.42 -7.98
N LEU A 19 -2.20 -3.57 -7.34
CA LEU A 19 -3.51 -4.24 -7.33
C LEU A 19 -4.60 -3.35 -6.75
N LEU A 20 -4.31 -2.69 -5.62
CA LEU A 20 -5.24 -1.76 -4.97
C LEU A 20 -5.56 -0.55 -5.84
N ILE A 21 -4.55 0.06 -6.47
CA ILE A 21 -4.73 1.19 -7.38
C ILE A 21 -5.51 0.77 -8.62
N ALA A 22 -5.17 -0.39 -9.19
CA ALA A 22 -5.86 -0.94 -10.36
C ALA A 22 -7.35 -1.09 -10.06
N HIS A 23 -7.70 -1.78 -8.97
CA HIS A 23 -9.08 -1.96 -8.56
C HIS A 23 -9.80 -0.62 -8.29
N ALA A 24 -9.16 0.29 -7.54
CA ALA A 24 -9.75 1.59 -7.19
C ALA A 24 -9.97 2.53 -8.39
N THR A 25 -9.31 2.24 -9.53
CA THR A 25 -9.39 3.03 -10.78
C THR A 25 -10.03 2.26 -11.93
N GLY A 26 -10.74 1.16 -11.63
CA GLY A 26 -11.50 0.39 -12.62
C GLY A 26 -10.66 -0.42 -13.60
N LYS A 27 -9.38 -0.66 -13.28
CA LYS A 27 -8.51 -1.56 -14.04
C LYS A 27 -8.59 -2.99 -13.49
N PRO A 28 -8.27 -4.01 -14.32
CA PRO A 28 -8.22 -5.39 -13.86
C PRO A 28 -7.27 -5.56 -12.66
N ALA A 29 -7.74 -6.29 -11.65
CA ALA A 29 -6.97 -6.68 -10.47
C ALA A 29 -7.49 -8.03 -9.99
N ASP A 30 -6.58 -8.93 -9.63
CA ASP A 30 -6.93 -10.28 -9.19
C ASP A 30 -7.11 -10.32 -7.67
N SER A 31 -8.30 -10.76 -7.21
CA SER A 31 -8.61 -10.82 -5.78
C SER A 31 -7.87 -11.95 -5.06
N GLY A 32 -7.50 -13.02 -5.76
CA GLY A 32 -6.72 -14.13 -5.21
C GLY A 32 -5.27 -13.71 -4.97
N GLU A 33 -4.66 -13.03 -5.94
CA GLU A 33 -3.32 -12.45 -5.80
C GLU A 33 -3.26 -11.41 -4.67
N TYR A 34 -4.28 -10.57 -4.58
CA TYR A 34 -4.43 -9.63 -3.47
C TYR A 34 -4.47 -10.36 -2.11
N ALA A 35 -5.33 -11.36 -1.98
CA ALA A 35 -5.49 -12.11 -0.73
C ALA A 35 -4.19 -12.84 -0.33
N GLN A 36 -3.52 -13.45 -1.31
CA GLN A 36 -2.24 -14.13 -1.10
C GLN A 36 -1.16 -13.16 -0.61
N LEU A 37 -0.92 -12.06 -1.31
CA LEU A 37 0.09 -11.07 -0.93
C LEU A 37 -0.22 -10.41 0.40
N ARG A 38 -1.50 -10.08 0.63
CA ARG A 38 -1.94 -9.52 1.89
C ARG A 38 -1.62 -10.47 3.05
N HIS A 39 -1.91 -11.77 2.90
CA HIS A 39 -1.62 -12.75 3.95
C HIS A 39 -0.12 -12.85 4.21
N GLU A 40 0.68 -12.96 3.16
CA GLU A 40 2.13 -13.07 3.25
C GLU A 40 2.76 -11.84 3.93
N LEU A 41 2.41 -10.64 3.47
CA LEU A 41 2.96 -9.38 3.99
C LEU A 41 2.49 -9.06 5.41
N LEU A 42 1.29 -9.49 5.81
CA LEU A 42 0.81 -9.37 7.19
C LEU A 42 1.43 -10.40 8.13
N SER A 43 1.98 -11.49 7.61
CA SER A 43 2.69 -12.52 8.38
C SER A 43 4.14 -12.14 8.68
N ASP A 44 4.72 -11.21 7.90
CA ASP A 44 6.03 -10.63 8.18
C ASP A 44 5.92 -9.51 9.23
N ASN A 45 6.44 -9.76 10.43
CA ASN A 45 6.35 -8.85 11.58
C ASN A 45 6.99 -7.47 11.34
N GLU A 46 8.01 -7.36 10.49
CA GLU A 46 8.66 -6.08 10.21
C GLU A 46 7.81 -5.25 9.24
N ILE A 47 7.27 -5.91 8.22
CA ILE A 47 6.41 -5.29 7.21
C ILE A 47 5.04 -4.93 7.78
N ALA A 48 4.41 -5.84 8.52
CA ALA A 48 3.06 -5.69 9.05
C ALA A 48 2.87 -4.49 9.99
N LYS A 49 3.96 -3.98 10.59
CA LYS A 49 3.97 -2.77 11.43
C LYS A 49 3.93 -1.48 10.63
N GLN A 50 4.41 -1.50 9.39
CA GLN A 50 4.50 -0.34 8.51
C GLN A 50 3.34 -0.29 7.50
N LEU A 51 2.65 -1.41 7.29
CA LEU A 51 1.48 -1.46 6.40
C LEU A 51 0.29 -0.64 6.92
N PRO A 52 -0.55 -0.12 6.02
CA PRO A 52 -1.72 0.66 6.42
C PRO A 52 -2.70 -0.16 7.27
N ALA A 53 -3.16 0.38 8.38
CA ALA A 53 -4.00 -0.35 9.34
C ALA A 53 -5.29 -0.91 8.71
N TRP A 54 -5.89 -0.17 7.77
CA TRP A 54 -7.11 -0.59 7.06
C TRP A 54 -6.88 -1.85 6.22
N LEU A 55 -5.66 -2.16 5.79
CA LEU A 55 -5.36 -3.38 5.03
C LEU A 55 -5.71 -4.63 5.84
N LYS A 56 -5.58 -4.58 7.17
CA LYS A 56 -5.96 -5.68 8.07
C LYS A 56 -7.48 -5.91 8.13
N LEU A 57 -8.29 -4.94 7.73
CA LEU A 57 -9.75 -5.00 7.77
C LEU A 57 -10.37 -5.48 6.46
N HIS A 58 -9.69 -5.26 5.33
CA HIS A 58 -10.19 -5.60 4.00
C HIS A 58 -9.48 -6.86 3.50
N ARG A 59 -10.19 -7.99 3.48
CA ARG A 59 -9.61 -9.31 3.16
C ARG A 59 -9.56 -9.61 1.66
N ASP A 60 -10.34 -8.87 0.88
CA ASP A 60 -10.52 -8.99 -0.56
C ASP A 60 -10.68 -7.59 -1.18
N LEU A 61 -10.61 -7.51 -2.51
CA LEU A 61 -10.70 -6.23 -3.23
C LEU A 61 -12.09 -5.59 -3.10
N GLU A 62 -13.15 -6.39 -2.98
CA GLU A 62 -14.53 -5.91 -2.83
C GLU A 62 -14.75 -5.19 -1.50
N SER A 63 -14.28 -5.76 -0.38
CA SER A 63 -14.34 -5.09 0.92
C SER A 63 -13.47 -3.83 0.96
N PHE A 64 -12.33 -3.83 0.26
CA PHE A 64 -11.51 -2.63 0.08
C PHE A 64 -12.23 -1.56 -0.73
N TRP A 65 -12.95 -1.95 -1.79
CA TRP A 65 -13.75 -1.03 -2.61
C TRP A 65 -14.80 -0.29 -1.80
N GLY A 66 -15.53 -1.01 -0.94
CA GLY A 66 -16.52 -0.41 -0.03
C GLY A 66 -15.93 0.63 0.93
N PHE A 67 -14.64 0.56 1.23
CA PHE A 67 -13.93 1.56 2.03
C PHE A 67 -13.47 2.77 1.20
N ILE A 68 -12.84 2.53 0.04
CA ILE A 68 -12.17 3.61 -0.70
C ILE A 68 -13.11 4.41 -1.59
N GLN A 69 -14.14 3.78 -2.17
CA GLN A 69 -15.09 4.40 -3.10
C GLN A 69 -15.85 5.59 -2.49
N PRO A 70 -16.46 5.50 -1.29
CA PRO A 70 -17.21 6.62 -0.72
C PRO A 70 -16.31 7.74 -0.18
N LYS A 71 -15.02 7.44 0.07
CA LYS A 71 -14.06 8.38 0.67
C LYS A 71 -13.45 9.36 -0.34
N PHE A 72 -13.37 8.94 -1.61
CA PHE A 72 -12.74 9.72 -2.68
C PHE A 72 -13.54 9.63 -3.98
N GLY A 73 -13.93 10.79 -4.51
CA GLY A 73 -14.81 10.89 -5.68
C GLY A 73 -14.11 10.62 -7.00
N THR A 74 -12.80 10.85 -7.07
CA THR A 74 -12.03 10.74 -8.32
C THR A 74 -10.98 9.63 -8.29
N TYR A 75 -10.62 9.11 -9.46
CA TYR A 75 -9.53 8.13 -9.60
C TYR A 75 -8.18 8.70 -9.17
N ALA A 76 -7.96 10.00 -9.39
CA ALA A 76 -6.74 10.69 -8.98
C ALA A 76 -6.59 10.70 -7.46
N GLU A 77 -7.64 11.06 -6.72
CA GLU A 77 -7.63 11.08 -5.26
C GLU A 77 -7.39 9.68 -4.67
N ARG A 78 -8.07 8.65 -5.21
CA ARG A 78 -7.88 7.26 -4.76
C ARG A 78 -6.44 6.80 -4.95
N ARG A 79 -5.88 7.02 -6.14
CA ARG A 79 -4.48 6.68 -6.44
C ARG A 79 -3.54 7.41 -5.48
N THR A 80 -3.69 8.72 -5.33
CA THR A 80 -2.85 9.55 -4.45
C THR A 80 -2.91 9.06 -3.01
N TYR A 81 -4.11 8.78 -2.49
CA TYR A 81 -4.25 8.25 -1.14
C TYR A 81 -3.53 6.91 -0.98
N ILE A 82 -3.78 5.94 -1.86
CA ILE A 82 -3.14 4.63 -1.80
C ILE A 82 -1.61 4.77 -1.89
N SER A 83 -1.09 5.56 -2.84
CA SER A 83 0.34 5.80 -2.97
C SER A 83 0.95 6.34 -1.69
N GLN A 84 0.37 7.40 -1.11
CA GLN A 84 0.84 8.02 0.13
C GLN A 84 0.89 7.05 1.32
N GLN A 85 -0.04 6.09 1.40
CA GLN A 85 -0.07 5.12 2.49
C GLN A 85 1.06 4.08 2.40
N PHE A 86 1.59 3.84 1.20
CA PHE A 86 2.62 2.83 0.95
C PHE A 86 4.03 3.42 0.76
N THR A 87 4.14 4.69 0.36
CA THR A 87 5.42 5.38 0.15
C THR A 87 6.41 5.20 1.29
N PRO A 88 6.06 5.40 2.58
CA PRO A 88 7.06 5.27 3.66
C PRO A 88 7.70 3.89 3.76
N LEU A 89 6.93 2.83 3.52
CA LEU A 89 7.42 1.46 3.53
C LEU A 89 8.24 1.15 2.27
N LEU A 90 7.78 1.60 1.10
CA LEU A 90 8.51 1.42 -0.15
C LEU A 90 9.86 2.15 -0.13
N ASP A 91 9.90 3.40 0.33
CA ASP A 91 11.12 4.18 0.48
C ASP A 91 12.10 3.48 1.44
N ALA A 92 11.60 2.96 2.57
CA ALA A 92 12.44 2.24 3.53
C ALA A 92 13.00 0.93 2.97
N LEU A 93 12.26 0.25 2.10
CA LEU A 93 12.70 -0.99 1.44
C LEU A 93 13.65 -0.71 0.26
N GLU A 94 13.52 0.42 -0.43
CA GLU A 94 14.34 0.80 -1.57
C GLU A 94 15.69 1.40 -1.16
N PHE A 95 15.69 2.29 -0.15
CA PHE A 95 16.87 3.05 0.24
C PHE A 95 17.47 2.63 1.59
N GLY A 96 16.81 1.73 2.33
CA GLY A 96 17.15 1.38 3.70
C GLY A 96 16.69 2.45 4.72
N ALA A 97 16.91 2.21 6.02
CA ALA A 97 16.45 3.07 7.14
C ALA A 97 17.05 4.50 7.20
N THR A 98 17.69 4.94 6.13
CA THR A 98 18.39 6.21 5.95
C THR A 98 17.94 6.68 4.58
N ILE A 99 16.95 7.56 4.40
CA ILE A 99 17.05 9.02 4.42
C ILE A 99 15.60 9.56 4.40
N TYR A 100 14.96 9.84 5.54
CA TYR A 100 13.89 10.86 5.64
C TYR A 100 13.71 11.24 7.11
N ALA A 101 14.74 11.87 7.70
CA ALA A 101 14.45 12.92 8.65
C ALA A 101 13.63 13.96 7.88
N ARG A 102 12.30 13.97 8.04
CA ARG A 102 11.49 15.10 7.57
C ARG A 102 12.19 16.35 8.11
N PRO A 103 12.54 17.35 7.28
CA PRO A 103 12.93 18.63 7.85
C PRO A 103 11.71 19.08 8.67
N THR A 104 11.85 19.04 9.99
CA THR A 104 10.90 19.64 10.91
C THR A 104 10.88 21.10 10.50
N ASN A 105 9.86 21.48 9.75
CA ASN A 105 9.60 22.87 9.46
C ASN A 105 9.22 23.49 10.80
N ALA A 106 10.24 23.95 11.52
CA ALA A 106 10.13 24.70 12.75
C ALA A 106 9.49 26.04 12.38
N ARG A 107 8.17 26.02 12.20
CA ARG A 107 7.39 27.24 12.13
C ARG A 107 7.17 27.71 13.56
N SER A 108 7.53 28.97 13.75
CA SER A 108 7.21 29.85 14.88
C SER A 108 8.25 29.88 16.00
N ARG A 109 8.95 31.01 16.11
CA ARG A 109 8.55 32.05 17.07
C ARG A 109 9.30 33.37 16.85
N ARG A 110 8.49 34.39 16.54
CA ARG A 110 8.66 35.84 16.80
C ARG A 110 9.67 36.62 15.97
#